data_AF-A0A645ISQ7-F1
#
_entry.id   AF-A0A645ISQ7-F1
#
_cell.length_a   1.000
_cell.length_b   1.000
_cell.length_c   1.000
_cell.angle_alpha   90.00
_cell.angle_beta   90.00
_cell.angle_gamma   90.00
#
_symmetry.space_group_name_H-M   'P 1'
#
loop_
_entity.id
_entity.type
_entity.pdbx_description
1 polymer ?
#
loop_
_entity_poly.entity_id
_entity_poly.type
_entity_poly.pdbx_seq_one_letter_code
_entity_poly.pdbx_strand_id
1 'polypeptide(L)'
;MPNGEIGTDAVRISRAIAEADTGDGVVVLADLGSAVLSTETAMEFLTEEAQSRVRIADAPIVEGAVSAAIQATIGSPLEKVADAAERAHTLHKL
;
A
#
# COMPACT_ATOMS: atom_id res chain seq x y z
N MET A 1 -2.00 -17.53 -3.09
CA MET A 1 -2.30 -18.98 -3.23
C MET A 1 -1.07 -19.77 -3.68
N PRO A 2 -0.92 -21.06 -3.32
CA PRO A 2 0.22 -21.90 -3.70
C PRO A 2 0.44 -22.07 -5.22
N ASN A 3 -0.59 -21.85 -6.03
CA ASN A 3 -0.59 -22.17 -7.47
C ASN A 3 -0.86 -20.97 -8.40
N GLY A 4 -0.67 -19.73 -7.93
CA GLY A 4 -0.93 -18.53 -8.75
C GLY A 4 -2.41 -18.25 -9.03
N GLU A 5 -3.32 -18.90 -8.30
CA GLU A 5 -4.75 -18.63 -8.35
C GLU A 5 -5.05 -17.17 -7.97
N ILE A 6 -6.03 -16.59 -8.64
CA ILE A 6 -6.52 -15.24 -8.38
C ILE A 6 -7.13 -15.19 -6.99
N GLY A 7 -6.68 -14.24 -6.18
CA GLY A 7 -7.20 -14.01 -4.84
C GLY A 7 -6.20 -13.26 -3.97
N THR A 8 -6.66 -12.90 -2.77
CA THR A 8 -5.89 -12.15 -1.77
C THR A 8 -5.72 -13.00 -0.52
N ASP A 9 -4.60 -12.81 0.19
CA ASP A 9 -4.23 -13.61 1.36
C ASP A 9 -3.70 -12.65 2.43
N ALA A 10 -4.49 -12.44 3.48
CA ALA A 10 -4.19 -11.48 4.53
C ALA A 10 -2.87 -11.79 5.26
N VAL A 11 -2.49 -13.06 5.40
CA VAL A 11 -1.23 -13.44 6.04
C VAL A 11 -0.04 -13.05 5.16
N ARG A 12 -0.15 -13.25 3.84
CA ARG A 12 0.88 -12.80 2.90
C ARG A 12 0.99 -11.28 2.85
N ILE A 13 -0.15 -10.58 2.84
CA ILE A 13 -0.16 -9.11 2.85
C ILE A 13 0.47 -8.59 4.13
N SER A 14 0.15 -9.16 5.29
CA SER A 14 0.72 -8.76 6.58
C SER A 14 2.25 -8.92 6.61
N ARG A 15 2.75 -10.05 6.09
CA ARG A 15 4.19 -10.27 5.94
C ARG A 15 4.84 -9.27 5.00
N ALA A 16 4.21 -8.98 3.85
CA ALA A 16 4.73 -8.00 2.90
C ALA A 16 4.78 -6.58 3.51
N ILE A 17 3.78 -6.21 4.31
CA ILE A 17 3.80 -4.94 5.06
C ILE A 17 4.95 -4.92 6.05
N ALA A 18 5.11 -5.99 6.85
CA ALA A 18 6.20 -6.08 7.83
C ALA A 18 7.60 -6.07 7.19
N GLU A 19 7.76 -6.69 6.02
CA GLU A 19 9.00 -6.67 5.24
C GLU A 19 9.31 -5.29 4.64
N ALA A 20 8.28 -4.54 4.23
CA ALA A 20 8.42 -3.21 3.66
C ALA A 20 8.65 -2.12 4.72
N ASP A 21 8.13 -2.28 5.95
CA ASP A 21 8.30 -1.30 7.02
C ASP A 21 9.74 -1.30 7.55
N THR A 22 10.51 -0.30 7.14
CA THR A 22 11.88 -0.05 7.63
C THR A 22 11.92 0.96 8.80
N GLY A 23 10.75 1.35 9.31
CA GLY A 23 10.57 2.35 10.36
C GLY A 23 9.88 3.63 9.89
N ASP A 24 9.88 3.89 8.58
CA ASP A 24 9.28 5.09 7.96
C ASP A 24 7.80 4.91 7.55
N GLY A 25 7.27 3.69 7.69
CA GLY A 25 5.89 3.34 7.34
C GLY A 25 5.72 2.77 5.93
N VAL A 26 4.48 2.38 5.61
CA VAL A 26 4.14 1.65 4.39
C VAL A 26 2.88 2.23 3.75
N VAL A 27 2.95 2.51 2.46
CA VAL A 27 1.76 2.78 1.62
C VAL A 27 1.38 1.51 0.88
N VAL A 28 0.14 1.06 1.08
CA VAL A 28 -0.44 -0.08 0.39
C VAL A 28 -1.37 0.43 -0.71
N LEU A 29 -1.21 -0.10 -1.92
CA LEU A 29 -2.15 0.09 -3.01
C LEU A 29 -2.94 -1.20 -3.23
N ALA A 30 -4.24 -1.07 -3.44
CA ALA A 30 -5.16 -2.17 -3.70
C ALA A 30 -5.92 -1.92 -5.01
N ASP A 31 -6.33 -2.99 -5.69
CA ASP A 31 -7.05 -2.91 -6.97
C ASP A 31 -8.58 -2.82 -6.76
N LEU A 32 -9.14 -3.80 -6.07
CA LEU A 32 -10.57 -3.98 -5.86
C LEU A 32 -10.88 -4.04 -4.36
N GLY A 33 -12.15 -3.85 -4.02
CA GLY A 33 -12.59 -3.85 -2.62
C GLY A 33 -12.20 -5.12 -1.83
N SER A 34 -12.13 -6.28 -2.47
CA SER A 34 -11.67 -7.52 -1.81
C SER A 34 -10.21 -7.44 -1.33
N ALA A 35 -9.34 -6.76 -2.08
CA ALA A 35 -7.95 -6.54 -1.70
C ALA A 35 -7.82 -5.51 -0.58
N VAL A 36 -8.69 -4.49 -0.56
CA VAL A 36 -8.79 -3.54 0.55
C VAL A 36 -9.17 -4.26 1.84
N LEU A 37 -10.27 -5.03 1.85
CA LEU A 37 -10.71 -5.80 3.02
C LEU A 37 -9.64 -6.79 3.51
N SER A 38 -8.94 -7.43 2.56
CA SER A 38 -7.85 -8.35 2.90
C SER A 38 -6.64 -7.62 3.52
N THR A 39 -6.38 -6.39 3.07
CA THR A 39 -5.35 -5.52 3.66
C THR A 39 -5.74 -5.05 5.04
N GLU A 40 -7.00 -4.63 5.26
CA GLU A 40 -7.50 -4.26 6.58
C GLU A 40 -7.38 -5.44 7.56
N THR A 41 -7.79 -6.64 7.12
CA THR A 41 -7.61 -7.88 7.90
C THR A 41 -6.11 -8.15 8.17
N ALA A 42 -5.24 -7.91 7.20
CA ALA A 42 -3.80 -8.10 7.35
C ALA A 42 -3.18 -7.16 8.39
N MET A 43 -3.71 -5.94 8.51
CA MET A 43 -3.28 -4.95 9.48
C MET A 43 -3.60 -5.35 10.92
N GLU A 44 -4.65 -6.15 11.15
CA GLU A 44 -4.98 -6.70 12.48
C GLU A 44 -3.91 -7.67 13.02
N PHE A 45 -3.05 -8.22 12.16
CA PHE A 45 -1.94 -9.08 12.57
C PHE A 45 -0.66 -8.30 12.93
N LEU A 46 -0.64 -6.98 12.73
CA LEU A 46 0.51 -6.14 13.03
C LEU A 46 0.47 -5.68 14.49
N THR A 47 1.61 -5.19 15.00
CA THR A 47 1.61 -4.45 16.27
C THR A 47 0.90 -3.10 16.08
N GLU A 48 0.32 -2.55 17.15
CA GLU A 48 -0.35 -1.23 17.10
C GLU A 48 0.56 -0.14 16.51
N GLU A 49 1.85 -0.19 16.84
CA GLU A 49 2.84 0.78 16.38
C GLU A 49 3.14 0.63 14.88
N ALA A 50 3.28 -0.59 14.36
CA ALA A 50 3.41 -0.82 12.92
C ALA A 50 2.12 -0.45 12.18
N GLN A 51 0.97 -0.87 12.70
CA GLN A 51 -0.35 -0.56 12.15
C GLN A 51 -0.58 0.94 12.00
N SER A 52 -0.13 1.76 12.97
CA SER A 52 -0.25 3.22 12.93
C SER A 52 0.52 3.89 11.78
N ARG A 53 1.49 3.18 11.19
CA ARG A 53 2.31 3.64 10.06
C ARG A 53 1.96 2.99 8.73
N VAL A 54 0.83 2.29 8.64
CA VAL A 54 0.31 1.74 7.38
C VAL A 54 -0.79 2.65 6.85
N ARG A 55 -0.70 3.03 5.58
CA ARG A 55 -1.73 3.80 4.86
C ARG A 55 -2.18 3.02 3.63
N ILE A 56 -3.48 2.76 3.52
CA ILE A 56 -4.07 2.28 2.27
C ILE A 56 -4.37 3.53 1.43
N ALA A 57 -3.70 3.68 0.29
CA ALA A 57 -3.93 4.81 -0.61
C ALA A 57 -5.11 4.51 -1.55
N ASP A 58 -6.09 5.41 -1.60
CA ASP A 58 -7.15 5.36 -2.61
C ASP A 58 -6.59 5.89 -3.94
N ALA A 59 -5.99 4.99 -4.73
CA ALA A 59 -5.26 5.35 -5.94
C ALA A 59 -5.36 4.27 -7.03
N PRO A 60 -5.29 4.65 -8.32
CA PRO A 60 -5.11 3.67 -9.39
C PRO A 60 -3.81 2.90 -9.17
N ILE A 61 -3.88 1.57 -9.16
CA ILE A 61 -2.78 0.71 -8.69
C ILE A 61 -1.47 0.95 -9.44
N VAL A 62 -1.51 1.19 -10.76
CA VAL A 62 -0.30 1.34 -11.58
C VAL A 62 0.30 2.74 -11.43
N GLU A 63 -0.44 3.77 -11.83
CA GLU A 63 0.04 5.15 -11.79
C GLU A 63 0.33 5.63 -10.36
N GLY A 64 -0.50 5.21 -9.40
CA GLY A 64 -0.32 5.49 -7.99
C GLY A 64 0.95 4.84 -7.43
N ALA A 65 1.20 3.57 -7.75
CA ALA A 65 2.39 2.87 -7.27
C ALA A 65 3.68 3.50 -7.80
N VAL A 66 3.71 3.90 -9.08
CA VAL A 66 4.87 4.61 -9.65
C VAL A 66 5.10 5.94 -8.93
N SER A 67 4.03 6.71 -8.71
CA SER A 67 4.13 8.03 -8.06
C SER A 67 4.58 7.93 -6.60
N ALA A 68 4.03 6.97 -5.85
CA ALA A 68 4.45 6.68 -4.47
C ALA A 68 5.90 6.20 -4.42
N ALA A 69 6.29 5.26 -5.28
CA ALA A 69 7.66 4.73 -5.31
C ALA A 69 8.70 5.85 -5.54
N ILE A 70 8.40 6.81 -6.41
CA ILE A 70 9.25 7.99 -6.63
C ILE A 70 9.38 8.81 -5.34
N GLN A 71 8.26 9.14 -4.67
CA GLN A 71 8.30 9.93 -3.42
C GLN A 71 9.03 9.20 -2.29
N ALA A 72 8.81 7.89 -2.15
CA ALA A 72 9.49 7.06 -1.16
C ALA A 72 11.00 7.02 -1.42
N THR A 73 11.42 6.87 -2.68
CA THR A 73 12.84 6.85 -3.07
C THR A 73 13.59 8.13 -2.70
N ILE A 74 12.92 9.28 -2.79
CA ILE A 74 13.51 10.57 -2.42
C ILE A 74 13.41 10.89 -0.91
N GLY A 75 12.94 9.94 -0.09
CA GLY A 75 12.84 10.08 1.36
C GLY A 75 11.69 10.98 1.82
N SER A 76 10.61 11.07 1.05
CA SER A 76 9.43 11.84 1.48
C SER A 76 8.71 11.14 2.64
N PRO A 77 8.10 11.89 3.57
CA PRO A 77 7.34 11.31 4.67
C PRO A 77 6.12 10.53 4.16
N LEU A 78 5.67 9.56 4.96
CA LEU A 78 4.55 8.65 4.66
C LEU A 78 3.33 9.37 4.04
N GLU A 79 2.91 10.50 4.61
CA GLU A 79 1.78 11.29 4.11
C GLU A 79 2.01 11.75 2.65
N LYS A 80 3.20 12.25 2.32
CA LYS A 80 3.50 12.71 0.96
C LYS A 80 3.58 11.57 -0.04
N VAL A 81 4.00 10.39 0.41
CA VAL A 81 4.01 9.18 -0.42
C VAL A 81 2.57 8.77 -0.74
N ALA A 82 1.69 8.73 0.27
CA ALA A 82 0.27 8.44 0.08
C ALA A 82 -0.39 9.49 -0.84
N ASP A 83 -0.20 10.78 -0.55
CA ASP A 83 -0.75 11.86 -1.36
C ASP A 83 -0.32 11.77 -2.83
N ALA A 84 0.92 11.34 -3.10
CA ALA A 84 1.41 11.19 -4.47
C ALA A 84 0.77 10.03 -5.21
N ALA A 85 0.47 8.93 -4.51
CA ALA A 85 -0.35 7.87 -5.09
C ALA A 85 -1.75 8.39 -5.41
N GLU A 86 -2.42 9.03 -4.46
CA GLU A 86 -3.83 9.45 -4.60
C GLU A 86 -4.02 10.53 -5.67
N ARG A 87 -3.07 11.47 -5.81
CA ARG A 87 -3.09 12.46 -6.91
C ARG A 87 -3.10 11.85 -8.30
N ALA A 88 -2.69 10.58 -8.43
CA ALA A 88 -2.71 9.89 -9.72
C ALA A 88 -4.11 9.79 -10.34
N HIS A 89 -5.20 9.89 -9.55
CA HIS A 89 -6.58 10.00 -10.05
C HIS A 89 -6.80 11.13 -11.06
N THR A 90 -6.00 12.20 -10.95
CA THR A 90 -6.17 13.43 -11.73
C THR A 90 -5.10 13.59 -12.82
N LEU A 91 -4.27 12.56 -13.06
CA LEU A 91 -3.23 12.63 -14.06
C LEU A 91 -3.81 12.56 -15.47
N HIS A 92 -3.69 13.67 -16.19
CA HIS A 92 -3.91 13.72 -17.63
C HIS A 92 -2.56 13.59 -18.35
N LYS A 93 -2.49 12.64 -19.28
CA LYS A 93 -1.27 12.41 -20.08
C LYS A 93 -1.07 13.51 -21.14
N LEU A 94 -2.10 14.30 -21.44
CA LEU A 94 -2.18 15.36 -22.43
C LEU A 94 -3.02 16.52 -21.90
#